data_AF-A0AAJ4W5K3-F1
#
_entry.id   AF-A0AAJ4W5K3-F1
#
_cell.length_a   1.000
_cell.length_b   1.000
_cell.length_c   1.000
_cell.angle_alpha   90.00
_cell.angle_beta   90.00
_cell.angle_gamma   90.00
#
_symmetry.space_group_name_H-M   'P 1'
#
loop_
_entity.id
_entity.type
_entity.pdbx_description
1 polymer ?
#
loop_
_entity_poly.entity_id
_entity_poly.type
_entity_poly.pdbx_seq_one_letter_code
_entity_poly.pdbx_strand_id
1 'polypeptide(L)'
;MKLFNFQNNKKEKQDHLPTEEMLLMDELINQITTLDYAVLVDEATQIIIVDDQLLLEFRIIRNPDYAKELMHLMINTAHPTHFPDGIMESIAGIGETVQDRIASVVENYITSTFKPIAESLTDTHSPEYDFTSDEVLWHPALSDLRVQGSFNRELSGDELYLLLASKLESMLSRDQKFHWLKMYISKQQSGEIIGDCLLDNEPWDEGLDILGDYINTFPVESTFIGIKQFVVFRRCDKYD
;
A
#
# COMPACT_ATOMS: atom_id res chain seq x y z
N MET A 1 -13.84 18.95 13.06
CA MET A 1 -12.52 18.27 13.10
C MET A 1 -12.09 18.19 14.56
N LYS A 2 -12.03 17.00 15.15
CA LYS A 2 -11.62 16.84 16.56
C LYS A 2 -10.14 16.49 16.61
N LEU A 3 -9.33 17.47 17.01
CA LEU A 3 -7.92 17.31 17.37
C LEU A 3 -7.82 16.45 18.64
N PHE A 4 -6.94 15.46 18.64
CA PHE A 4 -6.62 14.67 19.84
C PHE A 4 -5.72 15.50 20.78
N ASN A 5 -6.18 15.72 22.01
CA ASN A 5 -5.41 16.41 23.06
C ASN A 5 -4.48 15.42 23.78
N PHE A 6 -3.17 15.65 23.73
CA PHE A 6 -2.20 14.99 24.63
C PHE A 6 -1.68 15.98 25.67
N GLN A 7 -1.90 15.67 26.95
CA GLN A 7 -1.32 16.40 28.07
C GLN A 7 0.13 15.93 28.32
N ASN A 8 1.01 16.91 28.46
CA ASN A 8 2.44 16.78 28.79
C ASN A 8 2.68 16.09 30.13
N ASN A 9 3.66 15.17 30.19
CA ASN A 9 4.44 14.91 31.39
C ASN A 9 5.94 14.73 31.05
N LYS A 10 6.78 15.37 31.86
CA LYS A 10 8.23 15.55 31.71
C LYS A 10 9.02 14.23 31.72
N LYS A 11 10.05 14.15 30.86
CA LYS A 11 11.01 13.05 30.69
C LYS A 11 12.08 13.02 31.80
N GLU A 12 12.28 11.86 32.42
CA GLU A 12 13.58 11.44 32.97
C GLU A 12 14.35 10.70 31.86
N LYS A 13 15.64 11.01 31.67
CA LYS A 13 16.51 10.32 30.70
C LYS A 13 17.02 9.01 31.32
N GLN A 14 16.36 7.90 31.02
CA GLN A 14 16.93 6.56 31.06
C GLN A 14 17.50 6.24 29.67
N ASP A 15 18.68 5.62 29.61
CA ASP A 15 19.18 4.94 28.39
C ASP A 15 18.20 3.81 28.06
N HIS A 16 17.12 4.16 27.37
CA HIS A 16 16.13 3.22 26.90
C HIS A 16 16.62 2.61 25.60
N LEU A 17 16.59 1.27 25.53
CA LEU A 17 16.62 0.55 24.26
C LEU A 17 15.57 1.19 23.30
N PRO A 18 15.89 1.35 22.01
CA PRO A 18 14.95 1.93 21.06
C PRO A 18 13.64 1.11 21.05
N THR A 19 12.50 1.80 20.98
CA THR A 19 11.21 1.12 20.89
C THR A 19 11.05 0.47 19.51
N GLU A 20 10.12 -0.48 19.37
CA GLU A 20 9.84 -1.07 18.05
C GLU A 20 9.40 -0.03 17.03
N GLU A 21 8.68 1.01 17.47
CA GLU A 21 8.27 2.15 16.62
C GLU A 21 9.47 2.97 16.14
N MET A 22 10.48 3.18 16.99
CA MET A 22 11.73 3.85 16.57
C MET A 22 12.49 3.01 15.55
N LEU A 23 12.62 1.70 15.80
CA LEU A 23 13.29 0.78 14.87
C LEU A 23 12.55 0.70 13.51
N LEU A 24 11.22 0.72 13.53
CA LEU A 24 10.39 0.74 12.32
C LEU A 24 10.57 2.05 11.54
N MET A 25 10.60 3.20 12.25
CA MET A 25 10.84 4.50 11.65
C MET A 25 12.21 4.55 10.97
N ASP A 26 13.25 4.08 11.68
CA ASP A 26 14.62 4.04 11.15
C ASP A 26 14.71 3.17 9.89
N GLU A 27 14.04 2.01 9.86
CA GLU A 27 14.02 1.13 8.67
C GLU A 27 13.23 1.76 7.51
N LEU A 28 12.09 2.42 7.77
CA LEU A 28 11.34 3.16 6.75
C LEU A 28 12.21 4.25 6.12
N ILE A 29 12.87 5.08 6.95
CA ILE A 29 13.76 6.14 6.49
C ILE A 29 14.89 5.54 5.64
N ASN A 30 15.55 4.50 6.15
CA ASN A 30 16.65 3.84 5.45
C ASN A 30 16.25 3.32 4.06
N GLN A 31 15.11 2.63 3.96
CA GLN A 31 14.62 2.09 2.69
C GLN A 31 14.20 3.19 1.72
N ILE A 32 13.54 4.24 2.19
CA ILE A 32 13.13 5.38 1.36
C ILE A 32 14.35 6.15 0.85
N THR A 33 15.34 6.41 1.71
CA THR A 33 16.60 7.06 1.31
C THR A 33 17.43 6.20 0.35
N THR A 34 17.37 4.87 0.47
CA THR A 34 18.03 3.94 -0.49
C THR A 34 17.40 4.01 -1.88
N LEU A 35 16.15 4.48 -1.99
CA LEU A 35 15.48 4.78 -3.25
C LEU A 35 15.74 6.22 -3.75
N ASP A 36 16.76 6.89 -3.21
CA ASP A 36 17.18 8.26 -3.56
C ASP A 36 16.17 9.38 -3.25
N TYR A 37 15.18 9.13 -2.37
CA TYR A 37 14.28 10.17 -1.87
C TYR A 37 14.87 10.91 -0.65
N ALA A 38 14.65 12.22 -0.58
CA ALA A 38 14.98 13.02 0.59
C ALA A 38 13.94 12.80 1.70
N VAL A 39 14.42 12.66 2.94
CA VAL A 39 13.56 12.37 4.09
C VAL A 39 13.81 13.37 5.21
N LEU A 40 12.73 13.93 5.75
CA LEU A 40 12.70 14.70 6.99
C LEU A 40 11.75 14.03 7.98
N VAL A 41 11.99 14.22 9.27
CA VAL A 41 11.12 13.71 10.32
C VAL A 41 10.66 14.88 11.18
N ASP A 42 9.35 15.02 11.35
CA ASP A 42 8.82 15.87 12.40
C ASP A 42 8.85 15.11 13.73
N GLU A 43 9.88 15.37 14.53
CA GLU A 43 10.10 14.76 15.84
C GLU A 43 8.93 14.92 16.82
N ALA A 44 8.09 15.95 16.66
CA ALA A 44 6.95 16.19 17.55
C ALA A 44 5.77 15.27 17.23
N THR A 45 5.57 14.93 15.96
CA THR A 45 4.43 14.16 15.47
C THR A 45 4.81 12.76 14.98
N GLN A 46 6.12 12.49 14.87
CA GLN A 46 6.71 11.28 14.26
C GLN A 46 6.25 11.04 12.82
N ILE A 47 5.92 12.12 12.10
CA ILE A 47 5.59 12.08 10.68
C ILE A 47 6.88 12.07 9.88
N ILE A 48 6.98 11.11 8.95
CA ILE A 48 8.04 11.07 7.94
C ILE A 48 7.57 11.91 6.75
N ILE A 49 8.38 12.87 6.33
CA ILE A 49 8.14 13.75 5.18
C ILE A 49 9.11 13.34 4.08
N VAL A 50 8.59 12.98 2.91
CA VAL A 50 9.39 12.52 1.77
C VAL A 50 9.30 13.54 0.62
N ASP A 51 10.45 14.00 0.14
CA ASP A 51 10.61 15.00 -0.94
C ASP A 51 9.73 16.26 -0.78
N ASP A 52 9.48 16.67 0.47
CA ASP A 52 8.58 17.78 0.83
C ASP A 52 7.15 17.66 0.25
N GLN A 53 6.74 16.46 -0.16
CA GLN A 53 5.48 16.20 -0.87
C GLN A 53 4.60 15.16 -0.18
N LEU A 54 5.19 14.08 0.32
CA LEU A 54 4.47 12.97 0.94
C LEU A 54 4.63 12.98 2.46
N LEU A 55 3.54 12.73 3.15
CA LEU A 55 3.48 12.58 4.60
C LEU A 55 3.15 11.12 4.94
N LEU A 56 4.00 10.48 5.74
CA LEU A 56 3.84 9.10 6.17
C LEU A 56 3.58 9.07 7.67
N GLU A 57 2.41 8.56 8.04
CA GLU A 57 1.99 8.30 9.42
C GLU A 57 1.79 6.81 9.61
N PHE A 58 2.27 6.24 10.72
CA PHE A 58 2.19 4.80 10.92
C PHE A 58 1.89 4.39 12.37
N ARG A 59 1.42 3.16 12.53
CA ARG A 59 1.16 2.53 13.83
C ARG A 59 1.31 1.02 13.76
N ILE A 60 2.02 0.44 14.73
CA ILE A 60 2.02 -1.01 14.96
C ILE A 60 0.73 -1.41 15.67
N ILE A 61 -0.07 -2.28 15.04
CA ILE A 61 -1.28 -2.84 15.61
C ILE A 61 -0.92 -4.05 16.47
N ARG A 62 -1.28 -3.98 17.75
CA ARG A 62 -1.07 -5.06 18.73
C ARG A 62 -2.37 -5.82 18.92
N ASN A 63 -2.39 -7.08 18.49
CA ASN A 63 -3.50 -8.01 18.75
C ASN A 63 -2.95 -9.26 19.45
N PRO A 64 -3.45 -9.63 20.64
CA PRO A 64 -2.97 -10.81 21.37
C PRO A 64 -3.24 -12.14 20.64
N ASP A 65 -4.17 -12.17 19.69
CA ASP A 65 -4.51 -13.37 18.92
C ASP A 65 -3.60 -13.57 17.70
N TYR A 66 -2.73 -12.61 17.38
CA TYR A 66 -1.75 -12.77 16.31
C TYR A 66 -0.61 -13.70 16.71
N ALA A 67 -0.09 -14.42 15.72
CA ALA A 67 1.15 -15.17 15.85
C ALA A 67 2.29 -14.23 16.27
N LYS A 68 3.22 -14.70 17.11
CA LYS A 68 4.33 -13.87 17.63
C LYS A 68 5.28 -13.43 16.53
N GLU A 69 5.30 -14.19 15.45
CA GLU A 69 6.09 -14.01 14.24
C GLU A 69 5.48 -12.93 13.33
N LEU A 70 4.28 -12.42 13.63
CA LEU A 70 3.58 -11.42 12.82
C LEU A 70 3.71 -10.01 13.42
N MET A 71 4.03 -9.03 12.57
CA MET A 71 3.87 -7.61 12.86
C MET A 71 2.81 -7.05 11.91
N HIS A 72 1.79 -6.40 12.48
CA HIS A 72 0.77 -5.71 11.72
C HIS A 72 1.05 -4.20 11.79
N LEU A 73 1.26 -3.59 10.63
CA LEU A 73 1.45 -2.16 10.43
C LEU A 73 0.21 -1.56 9.76
N MET A 74 -0.34 -0.50 10.35
CA MET A 74 -1.16 0.45 9.61
C MET A 74 -0.29 1.65 9.22
N ILE A 75 -0.35 2.06 7.96
CA ILE A 75 0.41 3.20 7.44
C ILE A 75 -0.46 4.03 6.49
N ASN A 76 -0.44 5.34 6.68
CA ASN A 76 -1.12 6.32 5.84
C ASN A 76 -0.07 7.09 5.03
N THR A 77 -0.26 7.16 3.72
CA THR A 77 0.58 7.97 2.82
C THR A 77 -0.25 9.09 2.23
N ALA A 78 0.03 10.35 2.59
CA ALA A 78 -0.78 11.49 2.21
C ALA A 78 -0.01 12.52 1.37
N HIS A 79 -0.70 13.15 0.41
CA HIS A 79 -0.21 14.33 -0.31
C HIS A 79 -1.14 15.51 0.01
N PRO A 80 -0.63 16.62 0.57
CA PRO A 80 -1.47 17.71 1.11
C PRO A 80 -2.49 18.30 0.13
N THR A 81 -2.23 18.22 -1.17
CA THR A 81 -3.11 18.77 -2.22
C THR A 81 -3.94 17.73 -2.95
N HIS A 82 -3.45 16.50 -3.10
CA HIS A 82 -4.00 15.53 -4.05
C HIS A 82 -4.80 14.43 -3.38
N PHE A 83 -4.36 13.99 -2.22
CA PHE A 83 -5.03 13.00 -1.39
C PHE A 83 -4.75 13.35 0.08
N PRO A 84 -5.37 14.44 0.59
CA PRO A 84 -5.06 14.99 1.91
C PRO A 84 -5.46 14.06 3.06
N ASP A 85 -6.48 13.22 2.85
CA ASP A 85 -6.88 12.19 3.81
C ASP A 85 -5.99 10.94 3.75
N GLY A 86 -5.18 10.84 2.69
CA GLY A 86 -4.18 9.80 2.49
C GLY A 86 -4.69 8.47 1.97
N ILE A 87 -3.72 7.62 1.66
CA ILE A 87 -3.90 6.25 1.19
C ILE A 87 -3.53 5.33 2.35
N MET A 88 -4.55 4.75 2.99
CA MET A 88 -4.40 3.93 4.20
C MET A 88 -4.13 2.47 3.84
N GLU A 89 -3.03 1.91 4.31
CA GLU A 89 -2.69 0.50 4.14
C GLU A 89 -2.66 -0.26 5.45
N SER A 90 -3.04 -1.53 5.36
CA SER A 90 -2.93 -2.54 6.40
C SER A 90 -1.99 -3.64 5.89
N ILE A 91 -0.83 -3.76 6.50
CA ILE A 91 0.27 -4.59 6.01
C ILE A 91 0.77 -5.49 7.13
N ALA A 92 1.03 -6.75 6.80
CA ALA A 92 1.67 -7.69 7.71
C ALA A 92 3.11 -7.97 7.25
N GLY A 93 4.03 -8.03 8.21
CA GLY A 93 5.37 -8.59 8.05
C GLY A 93 5.54 -9.82 8.94
N ILE A 94 6.33 -10.79 8.47
CA ILE A 94 6.57 -12.05 9.18
C ILE A 94 8.07 -12.19 9.45
N GLY A 95 8.43 -12.63 10.65
CA GLY A 95 9.82 -12.81 11.04
C GLY A 95 9.99 -13.40 12.44
N GLU A 96 11.09 -14.13 12.64
CA GLU A 96 11.40 -14.77 13.93
C GLU A 96 11.80 -13.73 14.98
N THR A 97 12.55 -12.71 14.57
CA THR A 97 12.95 -11.58 15.42
C THR A 97 12.13 -10.32 15.16
N VAL A 98 12.21 -9.33 16.06
CA VAL A 98 11.60 -8.01 15.86
C VAL A 98 12.15 -7.36 14.58
N GLN A 99 13.46 -7.46 14.35
CA GLN A 99 14.14 -6.90 13.20
C GLN A 99 13.66 -7.56 11.91
N ASP A 100 13.51 -8.88 11.88
CA ASP A 100 13.01 -9.59 10.70
C ASP A 100 11.58 -9.17 10.36
N ARG A 101 10.72 -9.00 11.38
CA ARG A 101 9.35 -8.53 11.19
C ARG A 101 9.29 -7.10 10.66
N ILE A 102 10.15 -6.22 11.18
CA ILE A 102 10.27 -4.83 10.71
C ILE A 102 10.75 -4.81 9.26
N ALA A 103 11.84 -5.50 8.94
CA ALA A 103 12.35 -5.56 7.58
C ALA A 103 11.28 -6.10 6.61
N SER A 104 10.59 -7.17 6.99
CA SER A 104 9.52 -7.77 6.18
C SER A 104 8.33 -6.82 5.97
N VAL A 105 7.85 -6.13 7.01
CA VAL A 105 6.69 -5.24 6.87
C VAL A 105 7.03 -3.97 6.08
N VAL A 106 8.25 -3.44 6.26
CA VAL A 106 8.73 -2.28 5.51
C VAL A 106 8.95 -2.64 4.04
N GLU A 107 9.60 -3.76 3.74
CA GLU A 107 9.77 -4.23 2.35
C GLU A 107 8.42 -4.38 1.66
N ASN A 108 7.44 -4.97 2.35
CA ASN A 108 6.08 -5.11 1.82
C ASN A 108 5.47 -3.73 1.52
N TYR A 109 5.53 -2.76 2.43
CA TYR A 109 5.02 -1.41 2.18
C TYR A 109 5.73 -0.71 1.02
N ILE A 110 7.07 -0.77 1.00
CA ILE A 110 7.89 -0.08 0.02
C ILE A 110 7.57 -0.57 -1.39
N THR A 111 7.51 -1.89 -1.56
CA THR A 111 7.28 -2.53 -2.87
C THR A 111 5.82 -2.52 -3.29
N SER A 112 4.87 -2.71 -2.36
CA SER A 112 3.46 -2.83 -2.72
C SER A 112 2.73 -1.49 -2.81
N THR A 113 3.25 -0.40 -2.21
CA THR A 113 2.46 0.83 -2.07
C THR A 113 3.29 2.09 -2.25
N PHE A 114 4.39 2.26 -1.52
CA PHE A 114 5.14 3.52 -1.54
C PHE A 114 5.66 3.84 -2.95
N LYS A 115 6.32 2.87 -3.61
CA LYS A 115 6.89 3.07 -4.95
C LYS A 115 5.85 3.54 -5.98
N PRO A 116 4.71 2.84 -6.18
CA PRO A 116 3.66 3.33 -7.07
C PRO A 116 3.18 4.75 -6.78
N ILE A 117 3.02 5.11 -5.50
CA ILE A 117 2.64 6.47 -5.11
C ILE A 117 3.71 7.48 -5.51
N ALA A 118 4.96 7.23 -5.11
CA ALA A 118 6.06 8.15 -5.34
C ALA A 118 6.36 8.31 -6.84
N GLU A 119 6.37 7.22 -7.60
CA GLU A 119 6.54 7.22 -9.05
C GLU A 119 5.42 8.00 -9.75
N SER A 120 4.17 7.84 -9.30
CA SER A 120 3.04 8.58 -9.86
C SER A 120 3.14 10.09 -9.68
N LEU A 121 3.89 10.59 -8.70
CA LEU A 121 4.11 12.04 -8.53
C LEU A 121 5.15 12.61 -9.50
N THR A 122 5.88 11.74 -10.20
CA THR A 122 6.85 12.11 -11.22
C THR A 122 6.29 11.87 -12.62
N ASP A 123 7.02 12.29 -13.65
CA ASP A 123 6.68 11.95 -15.04
C ASP A 123 7.16 10.55 -15.48
N THR A 124 7.39 9.66 -14.50
CA THR A 124 7.79 8.27 -14.76
C THR A 124 6.53 7.43 -14.92
N HIS A 125 6.33 6.85 -16.10
CA HIS A 125 5.22 5.95 -16.37
C HIS A 125 5.60 4.90 -17.41
N SER A 126 4.82 3.81 -17.43
CA SER A 126 4.92 2.72 -18.40
C SER A 126 3.90 2.95 -19.52
N PRO A 127 4.31 3.39 -20.72
CA PRO A 127 3.37 3.74 -21.80
C PRO A 127 2.49 2.59 -22.27
N GLU A 128 2.87 1.34 -22.00
CA GLU A 128 2.08 0.14 -22.29
C GLU A 128 0.78 0.05 -21.47
N TYR A 129 0.71 0.73 -20.32
CA TYR A 129 -0.49 0.79 -19.47
C TYR A 129 -1.26 2.09 -19.63
N ASP A 130 -0.73 3.08 -20.36
CA ASP A 130 -1.43 4.33 -20.60
C ASP A 130 -2.75 4.08 -21.34
N PHE A 131 -3.81 4.74 -20.89
CA PHE A 131 -5.11 4.66 -21.56
C PHE A 131 -5.78 6.03 -21.62
N THR A 132 -6.66 6.20 -22.59
CA THR A 132 -7.48 7.41 -22.72
C THR A 132 -8.92 7.08 -22.35
N SER A 133 -9.48 7.83 -21.42
CA SER A 133 -10.90 7.80 -21.07
C SER A 133 -11.46 9.21 -21.02
N ASP A 134 -12.62 9.42 -21.64
CA ASP A 134 -13.28 10.74 -21.73
C ASP A 134 -12.34 11.88 -22.14
N GLU A 135 -11.52 11.62 -23.18
CA GLU A 135 -10.48 12.50 -23.74
C GLU A 135 -9.29 12.80 -22.83
N VAL A 136 -9.25 12.20 -21.63
CA VAL A 136 -8.18 12.34 -20.65
C VAL A 136 -7.21 11.17 -20.76
N LEU A 137 -5.92 11.47 -20.86
CA LEU A 137 -4.85 10.48 -20.78
C LEU A 137 -4.52 10.19 -19.31
N TRP A 138 -4.52 8.91 -18.94
CA TRP A 138 -4.14 8.42 -17.63
C TRP A 138 -2.85 7.61 -17.70
N HIS A 139 -2.02 7.78 -16.67
CA HIS A 139 -0.72 7.12 -16.49
C HIS A 139 -0.80 6.23 -15.24
N PRO A 140 -1.07 4.92 -15.38
CA PRO A 140 -1.06 3.99 -14.26
C PRO A 140 0.38 3.67 -13.80
N ALA A 141 0.61 3.74 -12.50
CA ALA A 141 1.79 3.21 -11.82
C ALA A 141 1.37 1.97 -11.02
N LEU A 142 1.87 0.80 -11.41
CA LEU A 142 1.50 -0.48 -10.83
C LEU A 142 2.53 -0.90 -9.78
N SER A 143 2.06 -1.47 -8.68
CA SER A 143 2.92 -2.23 -7.78
C SER A 143 3.31 -3.57 -8.40
N ASP A 144 4.38 -4.15 -7.88
CA ASP A 144 4.65 -5.58 -8.07
C ASP A 144 3.43 -6.41 -7.62
N LEU A 145 3.15 -7.47 -8.37
CA LEU A 145 2.17 -8.47 -7.95
C LEU A 145 2.75 -9.26 -6.77
N ARG A 146 2.16 -9.12 -5.59
CA ARG A 146 2.57 -9.87 -4.41
C ARG A 146 1.75 -11.15 -4.31
N VAL A 147 2.45 -12.28 -4.28
CA VAL A 147 1.85 -13.62 -4.19
C VAL A 147 2.22 -14.28 -2.88
N GLN A 148 1.26 -14.97 -2.28
CA GLN A 148 1.42 -15.73 -1.04
C GLN A 148 0.85 -17.14 -1.20
N GLY A 149 1.52 -18.13 -0.64
CA GLY A 149 1.15 -19.55 -0.80
C GLY A 149 1.77 -20.19 -2.04
N SER A 150 1.24 -21.35 -2.42
CA SER A 150 1.75 -22.15 -3.55
C SER A 150 0.82 -22.04 -4.75
N PHE A 151 1.32 -21.44 -5.83
CA PHE A 151 0.64 -21.38 -7.12
C PHE A 151 1.19 -22.46 -8.05
N ASN A 152 0.32 -23.05 -8.86
CA ASN A 152 0.67 -24.09 -9.83
C ASN A 152 1.20 -23.53 -11.16
N ARG A 153 1.31 -22.20 -11.26
CA ARG A 153 1.89 -21.47 -12.39
C ARG A 153 2.47 -20.15 -11.91
N GLU A 154 3.34 -19.59 -12.73
CA GLU A 154 3.75 -18.20 -12.60
C GLU A 154 2.59 -17.27 -12.99
N LEU A 155 2.45 -16.17 -12.25
CA LEU A 155 1.50 -15.10 -12.53
C LEU A 155 2.24 -13.95 -13.21
N SER A 156 1.58 -13.27 -14.15
CA SER A 156 2.17 -12.05 -14.73
C SER A 156 2.11 -10.92 -13.71
N GLY A 157 3.09 -9.99 -13.76
CA GLY A 157 3.19 -8.90 -12.79
C GLY A 157 2.02 -7.91 -12.80
N ASP A 158 1.16 -7.97 -13.82
CA ASP A 158 0.04 -7.06 -14.10
C ASP A 158 -1.32 -7.77 -14.07
N GLU A 159 -1.36 -9.04 -13.64
CA GLU A 159 -2.52 -9.90 -13.90
C GLU A 159 -3.81 -9.38 -13.23
N LEU A 160 -3.76 -8.86 -12.00
CA LEU A 160 -4.96 -8.31 -11.35
C LEU A 160 -5.41 -7.01 -12.00
N TYR A 161 -4.47 -6.12 -12.35
CA TYR A 161 -4.78 -4.89 -13.07
C TYR A 161 -5.52 -5.18 -14.39
N LEU A 162 -5.02 -6.12 -15.19
CA LEU A 162 -5.62 -6.45 -16.49
C LEU A 162 -7.05 -6.99 -16.39
N LEU A 163 -7.42 -7.64 -15.28
CA LEU A 163 -8.80 -8.09 -15.04
C LEU A 163 -9.78 -6.92 -14.92
N LEU A 164 -9.32 -5.80 -14.34
CA LEU A 164 -10.16 -4.67 -13.97
C LEU A 164 -10.01 -3.47 -14.91
N ALA A 165 -8.92 -3.39 -15.67
CA ALA A 165 -8.55 -2.23 -16.50
C ALA A 165 -9.72 -1.67 -17.31
N SER A 166 -10.38 -2.51 -18.12
CA SER A 166 -11.49 -2.06 -18.98
C SER A 166 -12.69 -1.45 -18.23
N LYS A 167 -12.93 -1.83 -16.97
CA LYS A 167 -13.99 -1.23 -16.14
C LYS A 167 -13.53 0.08 -15.52
N LEU A 168 -12.29 0.11 -15.05
CA LEU A 168 -11.67 1.28 -14.42
C LEU A 168 -11.65 2.49 -15.33
N GLU A 169 -11.41 2.31 -16.63
CA GLU A 169 -11.37 3.42 -17.58
C GLU A 169 -12.59 4.33 -17.46
N SER A 170 -13.79 3.76 -17.27
CA SER A 170 -15.04 4.52 -17.15
C SER A 170 -15.35 5.07 -15.75
N MET A 171 -14.57 4.71 -14.75
CA MET A 171 -14.84 5.04 -13.34
C MET A 171 -13.98 6.20 -12.81
N LEU A 172 -12.86 6.52 -13.47
CA LEU A 172 -11.96 7.57 -13.00
C LEU A 172 -12.57 8.95 -13.24
N SER A 173 -12.73 9.72 -12.16
CA SER A 173 -13.25 11.08 -12.22
C SER A 173 -12.21 12.03 -12.80
N ARG A 174 -12.64 12.89 -13.73
CA ARG A 174 -11.77 13.94 -14.26
C ARG A 174 -11.46 15.03 -13.24
N ASP A 175 -12.24 15.15 -12.18
CA ASP A 175 -12.07 16.21 -11.18
C ASP A 175 -10.88 15.95 -10.24
N GLN A 176 -10.39 14.71 -10.20
CA GLN A 176 -9.25 14.30 -9.39
C GLN A 176 -8.04 14.04 -10.28
N LYS A 177 -6.86 14.52 -9.86
CA LYS A 177 -5.61 14.27 -10.57
C LYS A 177 -5.09 12.84 -10.32
N PHE A 178 -5.42 12.27 -9.16
CA PHE A 178 -4.96 10.97 -8.73
C PHE A 178 -6.14 10.11 -8.30
N HIS A 179 -6.12 8.86 -8.74
CA HIS A 179 -6.96 7.78 -8.20
C HIS A 179 -6.07 6.61 -7.78
N TRP A 180 -6.57 5.73 -6.92
CA TRP A 180 -5.85 4.52 -6.56
C TRP A 180 -6.78 3.33 -6.37
N LEU A 181 -6.28 2.16 -6.79
CA LEU A 181 -6.97 0.89 -6.70
C LEU A 181 -6.17 -0.07 -5.83
N LYS A 182 -6.80 -0.59 -4.78
CA LYS A 182 -6.27 -1.65 -3.92
C LYS A 182 -6.97 -2.94 -4.26
N MET A 183 -6.19 -3.96 -4.60
CA MET A 183 -6.69 -5.30 -4.89
C MET A 183 -6.02 -6.29 -3.97
N TYR A 184 -6.82 -7.03 -3.22
CA TYR A 184 -6.39 -8.20 -2.49
C TYR A 184 -7.43 -9.29 -2.63
N ILE A 185 -6.99 -10.50 -2.95
CA ILE A 185 -7.87 -11.67 -2.99
C ILE A 185 -7.10 -12.89 -2.52
N SER A 186 -7.76 -13.72 -1.70
CA SER A 186 -7.19 -14.95 -1.16
C SER A 186 -8.22 -16.06 -1.16
N LYS A 187 -7.74 -17.30 -1.21
CA LYS A 187 -8.55 -18.51 -1.18
C LYS A 187 -7.91 -19.53 -0.25
N GLN A 188 -8.66 -19.97 0.74
CA GLN A 188 -8.26 -21.03 1.66
C GLN A 188 -8.54 -22.41 1.05
N GLN A 189 -7.89 -23.45 1.61
CA GLN A 189 -8.15 -24.84 1.22
C GLN A 189 -9.62 -25.26 1.43
N SER A 190 -10.32 -24.64 2.37
CA SER A 190 -11.77 -24.83 2.62
C SER A 190 -12.65 -24.35 1.46
N GLY A 191 -12.09 -23.56 0.53
CA GLY A 191 -12.84 -22.84 -0.50
C GLY A 191 -13.33 -21.46 -0.07
N GLU A 192 -13.09 -21.07 1.19
CA GLU A 192 -13.38 -19.71 1.67
C GLU A 192 -12.52 -18.69 0.91
N ILE A 193 -13.17 -17.65 0.40
CA ILE A 193 -12.52 -16.52 -0.29
C ILE A 193 -12.62 -15.29 0.60
N ILE A 194 -11.48 -14.63 0.80
CA ILE A 194 -11.39 -13.37 1.56
C ILE A 194 -10.61 -12.39 0.68
N GLY A 195 -11.14 -11.19 0.50
CA GLY A 195 -10.49 -10.17 -0.30
C GLY A 195 -11.10 -8.80 -0.09
N ASP A 196 -10.42 -7.79 -0.60
CA ASP A 196 -10.85 -6.41 -0.63
C ASP A 196 -10.51 -5.82 -2.01
N CYS A 197 -11.44 -5.08 -2.60
CA CYS A 197 -11.20 -4.28 -3.80
C CYS A 197 -11.68 -2.86 -3.52
N LEU A 198 -10.76 -1.90 -3.43
CA LEU A 198 -11.08 -0.51 -3.06
C LEU A 198 -10.61 0.46 -4.14
N LEU A 199 -11.51 1.31 -4.63
CA LEU A 199 -11.17 2.45 -5.48
C LEU A 199 -11.25 3.72 -4.63
N ASP A 200 -10.16 4.47 -4.52
CA ASP A 200 -10.07 5.69 -3.71
C ASP A 200 -10.44 5.51 -2.23
N ASN A 201 -10.09 4.35 -1.66
CA ASN A 201 -10.47 3.87 -0.33
C ASN A 201 -11.96 3.48 -0.18
N GLU A 202 -12.77 3.56 -1.23
CA GLU A 202 -14.16 3.12 -1.21
C GLU A 202 -14.30 1.68 -1.74
N PRO A 203 -15.09 0.81 -1.08
CA PRO A 203 -15.35 -0.55 -1.56
C PRO A 203 -15.94 -0.58 -2.97
N TRP A 204 -15.37 -1.44 -3.81
CA TRP A 204 -15.85 -1.73 -5.16
C TRP A 204 -16.22 -3.21 -5.29
N ASP A 205 -17.48 -3.52 -4.96
CA ASP A 205 -18.01 -4.89 -4.92
C ASP A 205 -17.86 -5.63 -6.26
N GLU A 206 -18.13 -4.95 -7.39
CA GLU A 206 -17.97 -5.56 -8.72
C GLU A 206 -16.51 -5.90 -9.03
N GLY A 207 -15.56 -5.06 -8.60
CA GLY A 207 -14.14 -5.37 -8.70
C GLY A 207 -13.78 -6.61 -7.88
N LEU A 208 -14.30 -6.70 -6.65
CA LEU A 208 -14.09 -7.84 -5.77
C LEU A 208 -14.68 -9.14 -6.34
N ASP A 209 -15.88 -9.09 -6.93
CA ASP A 209 -16.51 -10.25 -7.58
C ASP A 209 -15.63 -10.80 -8.72
N ILE A 210 -15.06 -9.93 -9.55
CA ILE A 210 -14.15 -10.34 -10.66
C ILE A 210 -12.89 -11.01 -10.10
N LEU A 211 -12.30 -10.44 -9.03
CA LEU A 211 -11.16 -11.04 -8.36
C LEU A 211 -11.52 -12.40 -7.75
N GLY A 212 -12.73 -12.54 -7.20
CA GLY A 212 -13.29 -13.77 -6.66
C GLY A 212 -13.45 -14.88 -7.72
N ASP A 213 -14.01 -14.54 -8.88
CA ASP A 213 -14.10 -15.44 -10.02
C ASP A 213 -12.72 -15.88 -10.51
N TYR A 214 -11.77 -14.95 -10.53
CA TYR A 214 -10.39 -15.22 -10.93
C TYR A 214 -9.68 -16.16 -9.95
N ILE A 215 -9.67 -15.88 -8.64
CA ILE A 215 -9.00 -16.74 -7.65
C ILE A 215 -9.63 -18.14 -7.59
N ASN A 216 -10.91 -18.26 -7.96
CA ASN A 216 -11.60 -19.54 -8.05
C ASN A 216 -10.99 -20.50 -9.07
N THR A 217 -10.34 -19.98 -10.11
CA THR A 217 -9.67 -20.78 -11.15
C THR A 217 -8.43 -21.52 -10.65
N PHE A 218 -7.90 -21.13 -9.49
CA PHE A 218 -6.71 -21.75 -8.91
C PHE A 218 -7.05 -22.94 -8.00
N PRO A 219 -6.35 -24.07 -8.15
CA PRO A 219 -6.33 -25.09 -7.12
C PRO A 219 -5.56 -24.59 -5.90
N VAL A 220 -6.01 -24.95 -4.70
CA VAL A 220 -5.29 -24.65 -3.45
C VAL A 220 -4.63 -25.94 -2.96
N GLU A 221 -3.37 -26.14 -3.33
CA GLU A 221 -2.59 -27.32 -2.95
C GLU A 221 -2.03 -27.24 -1.52
N SER A 222 -1.94 -26.02 -0.98
CA SER A 222 -1.48 -25.72 0.38
C SER A 222 -2.65 -25.29 1.28
N THR A 223 -2.39 -24.62 2.40
CA THR A 223 -3.44 -24.12 3.30
C THR A 223 -4.17 -22.90 2.73
N PHE A 224 -3.47 -22.05 1.96
CA PHE A 224 -4.04 -20.85 1.35
C PHE A 224 -3.23 -20.36 0.16
N ILE A 225 -3.86 -19.55 -0.68
CA ILE A 225 -3.20 -18.69 -1.67
C ILE A 225 -3.72 -17.26 -1.53
N GLY A 226 -2.88 -16.27 -1.82
CA GLY A 226 -3.23 -14.85 -1.77
C GLY A 226 -2.50 -14.06 -2.84
N ILE A 227 -3.18 -13.07 -3.41
CA ILE A 227 -2.66 -12.18 -4.45
C ILE A 227 -3.01 -10.75 -4.06
N LYS A 228 -2.03 -9.84 -4.06
CA LYS A 228 -2.21 -8.41 -3.81
C LYS A 228 -1.56 -7.60 -4.94
N GLN A 229 -2.25 -6.55 -5.38
CA GLN A 229 -1.68 -5.52 -6.26
C GLN A 229 -2.31 -4.17 -5.93
N PHE A 230 -1.52 -3.12 -6.11
CA PHE A 230 -1.94 -1.74 -5.93
C PHE A 230 -1.61 -0.95 -7.19
N VAL A 231 -2.47 -0.01 -7.55
CA VAL A 231 -2.27 0.84 -8.73
C VAL A 231 -2.62 2.27 -8.39
N VAL A 232 -1.80 3.22 -8.82
CA VAL A 232 -2.10 4.66 -8.78
C VAL A 232 -2.30 5.15 -10.21
N PHE A 233 -3.38 5.85 -10.46
CA PHE A 233 -3.67 6.47 -11.76
C PHE A 233 -3.40 7.96 -11.65
N ARG A 234 -2.39 8.46 -12.36
CA ARG A 234 -2.16 9.91 -12.52
C ARG A 234 -2.79 10.40 -13.82
N ARG A 235 -3.59 11.46 -13.74
CA ARG A 235 -4.02 12.21 -14.92
C ARG A 235 -2.84 12.96 -15.55
N CYS A 236 -2.67 12.84 -16.87
CA CYS A 236 -1.60 13.53 -17.60
C CYS A 236 -1.65 15.06 -17.38
N ASP A 237 -0.49 15.67 -17.09
CA ASP A 237 -0.36 17.10 -16.77
C ASP A 237 -0.85 18.04 -17.89
N LYS A 238 -0.94 17.54 -19.14
CA LYS A 238 -1.53 18.29 -20.26
C LYS A 238 -3.00 18.69 -20.02
N TYR A 239 -3.67 18.03 -19.09
CA TYR A 239 -5.09 18.22 -18.77
C TYR A 239 -5.34 18.97 -17.46
N ASP A 240 -4.29 19.56 -16.87
CA ASP A 240 -4.36 20.42 -15.67
C ASP A 240 -4.63 21.90 -15.99
#